data_AF-A0AAD4LBF5-F1
#
_entry.id   AF-A0AAD4LBF5-F1
#
_cell.length_a   1.000
_cell.length_b   1.000
_cell.length_c   1.000
_cell.angle_alpha   90.00
_cell.angle_beta   90.00
_cell.angle_gamma   90.00
#
_symmetry.space_group_name_H-M   'P 1'
#
loop_
_entity.id
_entity.type
_entity.pdbx_description
1 polymer ?
#
loop_
_entity_poly.entity_id
_entity_poly.type
_entity_poly.pdbx_seq_one_letter_code
_entity_poly.pdbx_strand_id
1 'polypeptide(L)'
;MGEWHRYYEDKWAVLRADVRVRPLGFSDVPWPLFGIATGAADITPAQVLEFLCHPQRESVQGAGLAKAIRSEMLRWHPDKFNGKVLNLVMESDREAVKEAAGEVARILVQLTAEMQGR
;
A
#
# COMPACT_ATOMS: atom_id res chain seq x y z
N MET A 1 -7.46 -15.25 -4.51
CA MET A 1 -6.42 -14.24 -4.83
C MET A 1 -7.01 -12.91 -5.31
N GLY A 2 -7.97 -12.89 -6.25
CA GLY A 2 -8.67 -11.64 -6.63
C GLY A 2 -9.41 -10.90 -5.50
N GLU A 3 -9.87 -11.61 -4.47
CA GLU A 3 -10.53 -11.04 -3.29
C GLU A 3 -9.62 -10.09 -2.48
N TRP A 4 -8.31 -10.36 -2.43
CA TRP A 4 -7.36 -9.51 -1.71
C TRP A 4 -7.14 -8.17 -2.38
N HIS A 5 -7.11 -8.11 -3.72
CA HIS A 5 -7.03 -6.84 -4.45
C HIS A 5 -8.29 -6.00 -4.26
N ARG A 6 -9.47 -6.63 -4.28
CA ARG A 6 -10.73 -5.94 -4.04
C ARG A 6 -10.80 -5.40 -2.61
N TYR A 7 -10.40 -6.21 -1.63
CA TYR A 7 -10.31 -5.80 -0.22
C TYR A 7 -9.35 -4.62 -0.02
N TYR A 8 -8.19 -4.65 -0.68
CA TYR A 8 -7.24 -3.55 -0.68
C TYR A 8 -7.84 -2.25 -1.22
N GLU A 9 -8.51 -2.28 -2.37
CA GLU A 9 -9.13 -1.09 -2.96
C GLU A 9 -10.30 -0.58 -2.11
N ASP A 10 -11.11 -1.47 -1.52
CA ASP A 10 -12.22 -1.10 -0.63
C ASP A 10 -11.73 -0.38 0.63
N LYS A 11 -10.70 -0.91 1.29
CA LYS A 11 -10.04 -0.23 2.43
C LYS A 11 -9.52 1.15 2.03
N TRP A 12 -8.87 1.27 0.87
CA TRP A 12 -8.42 2.56 0.37
C TRP A 12 -9.57 3.53 0.08
N ALA A 13 -10.71 3.03 -0.40
CA ALA A 13 -11.90 3.85 -0.59
C ALA A 13 -12.43 4.39 0.75
N VAL A 14 -12.48 3.54 1.79
CA VAL A 14 -12.86 3.94 3.16
C VAL A 14 -11.92 5.02 3.71
N LEU A 15 -10.60 4.83 3.59
CA LEU A 15 -9.61 5.81 4.04
C LEU A 15 -9.73 7.15 3.31
N ARG A 16 -10.09 7.14 2.02
CA ARG A 16 -10.26 8.36 1.22
C ARG A 16 -11.56 9.09 1.51
N ALA A 17 -12.60 8.36 1.88
CA ALA A 17 -13.92 8.91 2.16
C ALA A 17 -13.95 9.77 3.45
N ASP A 18 -12.84 9.85 4.19
CA ASP A 18 -12.70 10.63 5.44
C ASP A 18 -13.82 10.32 6.44
N VAL A 19 -14.36 9.10 6.35
CA VAL A 19 -15.34 8.63 7.33
C VAL A 19 -14.56 8.52 8.63
N ARG A 20 -15.03 9.18 9.69
CA ARG A 20 -14.47 9.05 11.05
C ARG A 20 -14.67 7.62 11.55
N VAL A 21 -13.90 6.70 10.98
CA VAL A 21 -13.65 5.40 11.57
C VAL A 21 -12.70 5.65 12.73
N ARG A 22 -13.04 5.03 13.85
CA ARG A 22 -12.22 4.76 15.04
C ARG A 22 -10.72 4.72 14.70
N PRO A 23 -9.84 5.14 15.62
CA PRO A 23 -8.41 5.19 15.35
C PRO A 23 -7.91 3.84 14.81
N LEU A 24 -7.25 3.88 13.64
CA LEU A 24 -6.83 2.71 12.90
C LEU A 24 -5.59 2.10 13.54
N GLY A 25 -5.53 0.77 13.64
CA GLY A 25 -4.32 0.05 14.00
C GLY A 25 -3.47 -0.30 12.78
N PHE A 26 -2.30 -0.90 13.01
CA PHE A 26 -1.41 -1.33 11.93
C PHE A 26 -2.10 -2.24 10.91
N SER A 27 -2.90 -3.21 11.36
CA SER A 27 -3.61 -4.17 10.50
C SER A 27 -4.79 -3.57 9.73
N ASP A 28 -5.28 -2.39 10.11
CA ASP A 28 -6.34 -1.69 9.39
C ASP A 28 -5.81 -1.03 8.11
N VAL A 29 -4.53 -0.65 8.11
CA VAL A 29 -3.86 -0.07 6.94
C VAL A 29 -3.90 -1.09 5.78
N PRO A 30 -4.31 -0.69 4.58
CA PRO A 30 -4.33 -1.56 3.40
C PRO A 30 -2.93 -1.77 2.88
N TRP A 31 -2.17 -2.66 3.50
CA TRP A 31 -0.84 -3.04 3.01
C TRP A 31 -0.94 -3.79 1.68
N PRO A 32 -0.01 -3.57 0.73
CA PRO A 32 -0.02 -4.24 -0.57
C PRO A 32 0.54 -5.66 -0.41
N LEU A 33 -0.16 -6.51 0.33
CA LEU A 33 0.25 -7.86 0.70
C LEU A 33 -0.94 -8.82 0.54
N PHE A 34 -0.66 -10.09 0.27
CA PHE A 34 -1.67 -11.15 0.32
C PHE A 34 -1.87 -11.64 1.76
N GLY A 35 -2.53 -10.82 2.58
CA GLY A 35 -2.78 -11.14 3.98
C GLY A 35 -3.02 -9.91 4.85
N ILE A 36 -3.18 -10.16 6.16
CA ILE A 36 -3.21 -9.11 7.16
C ILE A 36 -1.81 -9.00 7.77
N ALA A 37 -1.17 -7.83 7.61
CA ALA A 37 0.09 -7.55 8.27
C ALA A 37 -0.16 -7.19 9.74
N THR A 38 0.67 -7.74 10.63
CA THR A 38 0.60 -7.48 12.06
C THR A 38 1.72 -6.57 12.55
N GLY A 39 2.78 -6.39 11.76
CA GLY A 39 3.81 -5.40 12.01
C GLY A 39 4.67 -5.11 10.79
N ALA A 40 5.63 -4.19 10.95
CA ALA A 40 6.53 -3.76 9.88
C ALA A 40 7.39 -4.92 9.32
N ALA A 41 7.69 -5.92 10.15
CA ALA A 41 8.46 -7.10 9.74
C ALA A 41 7.72 -7.99 8.72
N ASP A 42 6.39 -7.94 8.66
CA ASP A 42 5.59 -8.64 7.66
C ASP A 42 5.68 -7.97 6.28
N ILE A 43 6.19 -6.73 6.20
CA ILE A 43 6.29 -5.97 4.95
C ILE A 43 7.64 -6.26 4.32
N THR A 44 7.66 -7.31 3.49
CA THR A 44 8.87 -7.67 2.74
C THR A 44 8.77 -7.21 1.29
N PRO A 45 9.90 -6.83 0.66
CA PRO A 45 9.94 -6.50 -0.77
C PRO A 45 9.32 -7.59 -1.63
N ALA A 46 9.64 -8.86 -1.37
CA ALA A 46 9.12 -9.98 -2.14
C ALA A 46 7.58 -10.05 -2.13
N GLN A 47 6.94 -9.91 -0.97
CA GLN A 47 5.48 -9.96 -0.86
C GLN A 47 4.81 -8.75 -1.50
N VAL A 48 5.40 -7.56 -1.32
CA VAL A 48 4.90 -6.33 -1.96
C VAL A 48 4.99 -6.45 -3.47
N LEU A 49 6.11 -6.92 -4.01
CA LEU A 49 6.30 -7.13 -5.44
C LEU A 49 5.32 -8.18 -5.99
N GLU A 50 5.15 -9.29 -5.28
CA GLU A 50 4.19 -10.34 -5.66
C GLU A 50 2.77 -9.76 -5.77
N PHE A 51 2.33 -8.97 -4.79
CA PHE A 51 1.02 -8.33 -4.80
C PHE A 51 0.86 -7.31 -5.93
N LEU A 52 1.87 -6.48 -6.16
CA LEU A 52 1.81 -5.41 -7.16
C LEU A 52 1.85 -5.95 -8.60
N CYS A 53 2.68 -6.95 -8.85
CA CYS A 53 2.89 -7.57 -10.16
C CYS A 53 1.85 -8.66 -10.50
N HIS A 54 0.93 -8.93 -9.59
CA HIS A 54 -0.02 -10.01 -9.75
C HIS A 54 -0.95 -9.79 -10.97
N PRO A 55 -1.06 -10.77 -11.89
CA PRO A 55 -1.81 -10.59 -13.14
C PRO A 55 -3.31 -10.41 -12.93
N GLN A 56 -3.87 -10.89 -11.81
CA GLN A 56 -5.30 -10.72 -11.52
C GLN A 56 -5.66 -9.31 -11.00
N ARG A 57 -4.69 -8.41 -10.87
CA ARG A 57 -4.95 -7.04 -10.44
C ARG A 57 -5.58 -6.25 -11.59
N GLU A 58 -6.76 -5.68 -11.35
CA GLU A 58 -7.51 -4.92 -12.35
C GLU A 58 -6.68 -3.79 -12.98
N SER A 59 -5.87 -3.07 -12.16
CA SER A 59 -4.97 -2.03 -12.67
C SER A 59 -3.88 -2.54 -13.61
N VAL A 60 -3.41 -3.78 -13.43
CA VAL A 60 -2.41 -4.42 -14.30
C VAL A 60 -3.05 -4.88 -15.60
N GLN A 61 -4.25 -5.46 -15.53
CA GLN A 61 -5.02 -5.90 -16.70
C GLN A 61 -5.45 -4.74 -17.60
N GLY A 62 -5.78 -3.58 -17.02
CA GLY A 62 -6.25 -2.42 -17.77
C GLY A 62 -5.13 -1.54 -18.32
N ALA A 63 -4.33 -0.95 -17.43
CA ALA A 63 -3.43 0.16 -17.74
C ALA A 63 -1.96 -0.25 -17.90
N GLY A 64 -1.64 -1.52 -17.64
CA GLY A 64 -0.29 -2.06 -17.59
C GLY A 64 0.41 -1.85 -16.24
N LEU A 65 1.33 -2.79 -15.93
CA LEU A 65 2.05 -2.85 -14.65
C LEU A 65 2.76 -1.52 -14.29
N ALA A 66 3.43 -0.89 -15.26
CA ALA A 66 4.14 0.37 -15.03
C ALA A 66 3.23 1.53 -14.59
N LYS A 67 1.98 1.58 -15.09
CA LYS A 67 1.02 2.61 -14.68
C LYS A 67 0.42 2.29 -13.31
N ALA A 68 0.14 1.01 -13.03
CA ALA A 68 -0.29 0.57 -11.70
C ALA A 68 0.74 0.93 -10.61
N ILE A 69 2.03 0.68 -10.85
CA ILE A 69 3.11 1.00 -9.90
C ILE A 69 3.21 2.51 -9.68
N ARG A 70 3.15 3.33 -10.73
CA ARG A 70 3.16 4.79 -10.57
C ARG A 70 1.98 5.30 -9.73
N SER A 71 0.79 4.73 -9.90
CA SER A 71 -0.37 5.06 -9.06
C SER A 71 -0.17 4.67 -7.60
N GLU A 72 0.49 3.55 -7.34
CA GLU A 72 0.85 3.12 -5.97
C GLU A 72 1.92 4.01 -5.37
N MET A 73 2.94 4.43 -6.13
CA MET A 73 3.95 5.40 -5.65
C MET A 73 3.32 6.69 -5.16
N LEU A 74 2.35 7.23 -5.89
CA LEU A 74 1.65 8.45 -5.47
C LEU A 74 0.79 8.22 -4.22
N ARG A 75 0.24 7.02 -4.06
CA ARG A 75 -0.61 6.63 -2.94
C ARG A 75 0.20 6.43 -1.65
N TRP A 76 1.37 5.80 -1.76
CA TRP A 76 2.31 5.53 -0.67
C TRP A 76 3.34 6.64 -0.46
N HIS A 77 3.27 7.73 -1.24
CA HIS A 77 4.15 8.87 -1.06
C HIS A 77 3.99 9.43 0.38
N PRO A 78 5.09 9.67 1.12
CA PRO A 78 5.03 10.04 2.53
C PRO A 78 4.18 11.29 2.77
N ASP A 79 4.20 12.27 1.88
CA ASP A 79 3.33 13.46 1.98
C ASP A 79 1.83 13.10 1.96
N LYS A 80 1.40 12.30 0.97
CA LYS A 80 0.00 11.91 0.79
C LYS A 80 -0.45 10.94 1.86
N PHE A 81 0.39 9.95 2.17
CA PHE A 81 0.12 8.93 3.17
C PHE A 81 0.06 9.54 4.58
N ASN A 82 1.03 10.39 4.95
CA ASN A 82 1.06 10.96 6.30
C ASN A 82 -0.10 11.94 6.52
N GLY A 83 -0.43 12.76 5.52
CA GLY A 83 -1.53 13.72 5.62
C GLY A 83 -2.91 13.07 5.71
N LYS A 84 -3.10 11.90 5.10
CA LYS A 84 -4.41 11.22 5.01
C LYS A 84 -4.55 10.03 5.96
N VAL A 85 -3.59 9.10 5.93
CA VAL A 85 -3.69 7.80 6.62
C VAL A 85 -3.08 7.89 8.01
N LEU A 86 -1.86 8.42 8.14
CA LEU A 86 -1.16 8.45 9.42
C LEU A 86 -1.89 9.25 10.50
N ASN A 87 -2.61 10.31 10.10
CA ASN A 87 -3.45 11.10 11.00
C ASN A 87 -4.64 10.30 11.57
N LEU A 88 -5.11 9.27 10.87
CA LEU A 88 -6.20 8.38 11.29
C LEU A 88 -5.72 7.20 12.13
N VAL A 89 -4.41 6.92 12.12
CA VAL A 89 -3.78 5.82 12.88
C VAL A 89 -3.60 6.22 14.34
N MET A 90 -3.83 5.25 15.24
CA MET A 90 -3.61 5.41 16.67
C MET A 90 -2.15 5.74 16.99
N GLU A 91 -1.92 6.59 17.99
CA GLU A 91 -0.58 7.08 18.31
C GLU A 91 0.43 5.96 18.56
N SER A 92 0.01 4.87 19.21
CA SER A 92 0.82 3.68 19.49
C SER A 92 1.36 2.99 18.24
N ASP A 93 0.66 3.08 17.11
CA ASP A 93 1.01 2.40 15.86
C ASP A 93 1.57 3.35 14.81
N ARG A 94 1.49 4.66 15.01
CA ARG A 94 1.91 5.66 14.01
C ARG A 94 3.36 5.45 13.59
N GLU A 95 4.27 5.23 14.52
CA GLU A 95 5.68 5.03 14.20
C GLU A 95 5.89 3.78 13.35
N ALA A 96 5.31 2.64 13.76
CA ALA A 96 5.39 1.38 13.03
C ALA A 96 4.77 1.49 11.63
N VAL A 97 3.60 2.13 11.50
CA VAL A 97 2.92 2.34 10.22
C VAL A 97 3.75 3.27 9.32
N LYS A 98 4.34 4.33 9.87
CA LYS A 98 5.16 5.27 9.10
C LYS A 98 6.43 4.59 8.55
N GLU A 99 7.11 3.80 9.38
CA GLU A 99 8.29 3.01 8.98
C GLU A 99 7.92 2.05 7.85
N ALA A 100 6.86 1.26 8.04
CA ALA A 100 6.38 0.28 7.07
C ALA A 100 5.92 0.93 5.75
N ALA A 101 5.21 2.06 5.81
CA ALA A 101 4.82 2.83 4.63
C ALA A 101 6.04 3.40 3.88
N GLY A 102 7.07 3.82 4.62
CA GLY A 102 8.36 4.23 4.06
C GLY A 102 9.03 3.10 3.30
N GLU A 103 8.99 1.88 3.83
CA GLU A 103 9.56 0.71 3.16
C GLU A 103 8.79 0.38 1.86
N VAL A 104 7.45 0.38 1.90
CA VAL A 104 6.62 0.20 0.69
C VAL A 104 6.97 1.24 -0.37
N ALA A 105 7.12 2.51 0.02
CA ALA A 105 7.49 3.57 -0.90
C ALA A 105 8.87 3.35 -1.53
N ARG A 106 9.87 2.89 -0.75
CA ARG A 106 11.21 2.55 -1.27
C ARG A 106 11.15 1.40 -2.27
N ILE A 107 10.44 0.32 -1.94
CA ILE A 107 10.25 -0.83 -2.82
C ILE A 107 9.64 -0.39 -4.16
N LEU A 108 8.60 0.47 -4.11
CA LEU A 108 7.96 1.01 -5.32
C LEU A 108 8.89 1.86 -6.19
N VAL A 109 9.75 2.68 -5.56
CA VAL A 109 10.76 3.49 -6.26
C VAL A 109 11.79 2.59 -6.94
N GLN A 110 12.31 1.58 -6.23
CA GLN A 110 13.27 0.62 -6.78
C GLN A 110 12.68 -0.13 -7.97
N LEU A 111 11.46 -0.64 -7.83
CA LEU A 111 10.77 -1.36 -8.89
C LEU A 111 10.57 -0.49 -10.14
N THR A 112 10.22 0.78 -9.95
CA THR A 112 10.04 1.71 -11.08
C THR A 112 11.36 1.98 -11.80
N ALA A 113 12.46 2.11 -11.06
CA ALA A 113 13.79 2.28 -11.64
C ALA A 113 14.22 1.04 -12.45
N GLU A 114 13.98 -0.17 -11.92
CA GLU A 114 14.27 -1.42 -12.63
C GLU A 114 13.45 -1.58 -13.92
N MET A 115 12.19 -1.15 -13.91
CA MET A 115 11.33 -1.20 -15.10
C MET A 115 11.66 -0.13 -16.15
N GLN A 116 12.31 0.99 -15.78
CA GLN A 116 12.74 2.04 -16.71
C GLN A 116 14.13 1.78 -17.30
N GLY A 117 14.94 0.91 -16.67
CA GLY A 117 16.29 0.55 -17.10
C GLY A 117 16.35 -0.67 -18.03
N ARG A 118 15.22 -1.16 -18.55
CA ARG A 118 15.12 -2.32 -19.44
C ARG A 118 14.43 -1.96 -20.74
#